data_AF-V9LFU8-F1
#
_entry.id   AF-V9LFU8-F1
#
_cell.length_a   1.000
_cell.length_b   1.000
_cell.length_c   1.000
_cell.angle_alpha   90.00
_cell.angle_beta   90.00
_cell.angle_gamma   90.00
#
_symmetry.space_group_name_H-M   'P 1'
#
loop_
_entity.id
_entity.type
_entity.pdbx_description
1 polymer ?
#
loop_
_entity_poly.entity_id
_entity_poly.type
_entity_poly.pdbx_seq_one_letter_code
_entity_poly.pdbx_strand_id
1 'polypeptide(L)'
;TLHFGIPVMSKCDGRCPCRYDRLLRIRSLRWEYGSVLPSAIRFHFAAEETEWFNQYKKSLATYMRSIGGEEGLDITQDMKPPKSLYIEVRCLKDYGEYEIDDGITVLLKRNSQHFMPRWRCEQLIRQGVLEHVLS
;
A
#
# COMPACT_ATOMS: atom_id res chain seq x y z
N THR A 1 -34.64 12.13 -16.65
CA THR A 1 -34.59 10.67 -16.42
C THR A 1 -33.28 10.11 -16.97
N LEU A 2 -32.19 10.24 -16.22
CA LEU A 2 -30.87 9.74 -16.65
C LEU A 2 -30.82 8.23 -16.43
N HIS A 3 -30.88 7.48 -17.52
CA HIS A 3 -30.60 6.05 -17.54
C HIS A 3 -29.09 5.84 -17.46
N PHE A 4 -28.60 5.39 -16.30
CA PHE A 4 -27.30 4.74 -16.20
C PHE A 4 -27.51 3.21 -16.26
N GLY A 5 -27.42 2.67 -17.47
CA GLY A 5 -27.38 1.23 -17.68
C GLY A 5 -25.95 0.72 -17.51
N ILE A 6 -25.69 -0.03 -16.43
CA ILE A 6 -24.50 -0.87 -16.31
C ILE A 6 -24.92 -2.27 -16.79
N PRO A 7 -24.29 -2.85 -17.83
CA PRO A 7 -24.59 -4.21 -18.23
C PRO A 7 -24.07 -5.19 -17.17
N VAL A 8 -24.98 -5.95 -16.58
CA VAL A 8 -24.73 -6.98 -15.58
C VAL A 8 -24.11 -8.20 -16.25
N MET A 9 -22.84 -8.48 -15.96
CA MET A 9 -22.22 -9.75 -16.32
C MET A 9 -22.83 -10.87 -15.46
N SER A 10 -23.41 -11.85 -16.14
CA SER A 10 -24.43 -12.75 -15.63
C SER A 10 -23.87 -13.85 -14.73
N LYS A 11 -24.71 -14.26 -13.75
CA LYS A 11 -24.57 -15.40 -12.80
C LYS A 11 -23.77 -15.14 -11.52
N CYS A 12 -24.29 -14.25 -10.70
CA CYS A 12 -24.49 -14.40 -9.24
C CYS A 12 -25.04 -13.04 -8.78
N ASP A 13 -26.23 -13.02 -8.18
CA ASP A 13 -26.83 -11.79 -7.67
C ASP A 13 -25.85 -11.08 -6.71
N GLY A 14 -25.86 -9.75 -6.67
CA GLY A 14 -24.85 -8.90 -6.03
C GLY A 14 -24.67 -9.05 -4.52
N ARG A 15 -25.26 -10.10 -3.92
CA ARG A 15 -25.23 -10.48 -2.51
C ARG A 15 -24.77 -11.93 -2.28
N CYS A 16 -23.99 -12.51 -3.19
CA CYS A 16 -23.33 -13.79 -2.89
C CYS A 16 -22.21 -13.59 -1.85
N PRO A 17 -22.24 -14.27 -0.69
CA PRO A 17 -21.24 -14.12 0.37
C PRO A 17 -19.80 -14.33 -0.10
N CYS A 18 -19.57 -15.23 -1.05
CA CYS A 18 -18.23 -15.52 -1.60
C CYS A 18 -17.62 -14.34 -2.38
N ARG A 19 -18.44 -13.57 -3.11
CA ARG A 19 -17.97 -12.39 -3.85
C ARG A 19 -17.64 -11.24 -2.89
N TYR A 20 -18.45 -11.09 -1.84
CA TYR A 20 -18.20 -10.12 -0.78
C TYR A 20 -16.91 -10.45 0.00
N ASP A 21 -16.73 -11.71 0.41
CA ASP A 21 -15.51 -12.17 1.09
C ASP A 21 -14.25 -11.90 0.26
N ARG A 22 -14.31 -12.19 -1.05
CA ARG A 22 -13.19 -11.91 -1.96
C ARG A 22 -12.85 -10.43 -2.05
N LEU A 23 -13.84 -9.54 -2.15
CA LEU A 23 -13.61 -8.09 -2.14
C LEU A 23 -13.05 -7.60 -0.80
N LEU A 24 -13.45 -8.17 0.34
CA LEU A 24 -12.86 -7.85 1.63
C LEU A 24 -11.37 -8.23 1.69
N ARG A 25 -10.97 -9.38 1.13
CA ARG A 25 -9.55 -9.75 1.00
C ARG A 25 -8.79 -8.81 0.07
N ILE A 26 -9.40 -8.43 -1.06
CA ILE A 26 -8.78 -7.45 -1.97
C ILE A 26 -8.61 -6.08 -1.28
N ARG A 27 -9.57 -5.69 -0.44
CA ARG A 27 -9.46 -4.50 0.40
C ARG A 27 -8.28 -4.61 1.35
N SER A 28 -8.14 -5.72 2.08
CA SER A 28 -7.06 -5.88 3.06
C SER A 28 -5.67 -5.78 2.42
N LEU A 29 -5.51 -6.26 1.18
CA LEU A 29 -4.27 -6.11 0.42
C LEU A 29 -3.83 -4.64 0.25
N ARG A 30 -4.77 -3.69 0.10
CA ARG A 30 -4.43 -2.25 0.04
C ARG A 30 -3.81 -1.74 1.34
N TRP A 31 -4.23 -2.28 2.48
CA TRP A 31 -3.73 -1.89 3.81
C TRP A 31 -2.41 -2.57 4.16
N GLU A 32 -2.18 -3.76 3.62
CA GLU A 32 -0.95 -4.54 3.85
C GLU A 32 0.21 -4.13 2.93
N TYR A 33 -0.03 -4.08 1.61
CA TYR A 33 1.02 -3.83 0.61
C TYR A 33 1.07 -2.38 0.10
N GLY A 34 -0.01 -1.62 0.29
CA GLY A 34 -0.13 -0.25 -0.20
C GLY A 34 -0.81 -0.12 -1.57
N SER A 35 -0.61 1.02 -2.23
CA SER A 35 -1.28 1.38 -3.49
C SER A 35 -0.86 0.51 -4.69
N VAL A 36 0.38 -0.02 -4.65
CA VAL A 36 0.97 -0.85 -5.70
C VAL A 36 1.12 -2.27 -5.17
N LEU A 37 0.36 -3.19 -5.76
CA LEU A 37 0.42 -4.61 -5.41
C LEU A 37 1.50 -5.33 -6.25
N PRO A 38 2.19 -6.34 -5.67
CA PRO A 38 3.05 -7.26 -6.41
C PRO A 38 2.35 -7.85 -7.63
N SER A 39 3.08 -8.05 -8.74
CA SER A 39 2.53 -8.61 -9.99
C SER A 39 1.92 -10.00 -9.77
N ALA A 40 2.55 -10.83 -8.94
CA ALA A 40 2.05 -12.16 -8.60
C ALA A 40 0.63 -12.14 -8.00
N ILE A 41 0.31 -11.12 -7.20
CA ILE A 41 -1.03 -10.96 -6.60
C ILE A 41 -2.01 -10.43 -7.66
N ARG A 42 -1.61 -9.39 -8.40
CA ARG A 42 -2.44 -8.77 -9.45
C ARG A 42 -2.82 -9.74 -10.55
N PHE A 43 -1.97 -10.72 -10.85
CA PHE A 43 -2.24 -11.75 -11.86
C PHE A 43 -3.52 -12.55 -11.57
N HIS A 44 -3.90 -12.69 -10.29
CA HIS A 44 -5.09 -13.42 -9.88
C HIS A 44 -6.36 -12.57 -9.84
N PHE A 45 -6.30 -11.28 -10.19
CA PHE A 45 -7.47 -10.40 -10.17
C PHE A 45 -8.25 -10.54 -11.48
N ALA A 46 -9.58 -10.61 -11.38
CA ALA A 46 -10.43 -10.39 -12.55
C ALA A 46 -10.38 -8.91 -12.99
N ALA A 47 -10.78 -8.64 -14.24
CA ALA A 47 -10.83 -7.26 -14.74
C ALA A 47 -11.72 -6.35 -13.87
N GLU A 48 -12.89 -6.85 -13.46
CA GLU A 48 -13.83 -6.13 -12.57
C GLU A 48 -13.21 -5.81 -11.20
N GLU A 49 -12.40 -6.71 -10.67
CA GLU A 49 -11.75 -6.56 -9.36
C GLU A 49 -10.59 -5.58 -9.40
N THR A 50 -9.88 -5.57 -10.53
CA THR A 50 -8.83 -4.58 -10.80
C THR A 50 -9.42 -3.18 -10.85
N GLU A 51 -10.54 -3.02 -11.55
CA GLU A 51 -11.26 -1.76 -11.62
C GLU A 51 -11.79 -1.35 -10.23
N TRP A 52 -12.42 -2.27 -9.50
CA TRP A 52 -12.87 -2.04 -8.13
C TRP A 52 -11.72 -1.58 -7.22
N PHE A 53 -10.56 -2.24 -7.27
CA PHE A 53 -9.39 -1.88 -6.48
C PHE A 53 -8.87 -0.48 -6.84
N ASN A 54 -8.86 -0.13 -8.13
CA ASN A 54 -8.48 1.21 -8.60
C ASN A 54 -9.44 2.30 -8.11
N GLN A 55 -10.74 2.03 -8.09
CA GLN A 55 -11.73 2.94 -7.53
C GLN A 55 -11.54 3.09 -6.02
N TYR A 56 -11.37 1.97 -5.30
CA TYR A 56 -11.17 1.96 -3.86
C TYR A 56 -9.92 2.73 -3.43
N LYS A 57 -8.77 2.50 -4.09
CA LYS A 57 -7.53 3.21 -3.75
C LYS A 57 -7.63 4.71 -4.05
N LYS A 58 -8.39 5.10 -5.09
CA LYS A 58 -8.65 6.50 -5.44
C LYS A 58 -9.53 7.17 -4.37
N SER A 59 -10.64 6.54 -3.97
CA SER A 59 -11.51 7.07 -2.92
C SER A 59 -10.78 7.20 -1.59
N LEU A 60 -9.91 6.23 -1.26
CA LEU A 60 -9.11 6.27 -0.04
C LEU A 60 -8.09 7.42 -0.09
N ALA A 61 -7.41 7.64 -1.22
CA ALA A 61 -6.50 8.77 -1.39
C ALA A 61 -7.22 10.13 -1.30
N THR A 62 -8.44 10.24 -1.84
CA THR A 62 -9.28 11.43 -1.67
C THR A 62 -9.61 11.66 -0.19
N TYR A 63 -9.95 10.60 0.55
CA TYR A 63 -10.22 10.71 1.97
C TYR A 63 -8.97 11.17 2.75
N MET A 64 -7.81 10.56 2.52
CA MET A 64 -6.54 10.95 3.17
C MET A 64 -6.22 12.43 2.95
N ARG A 65 -6.48 12.97 1.75
CA ARG A 65 -6.27 14.41 1.48
C ARG A 65 -7.29 15.31 2.17
N SER A 66 -8.47 14.81 2.51
CA SER A 66 -9.53 15.59 3.14
C SER A 66 -9.36 15.75 4.65
N ILE A 67 -8.47 14.97 5.25
CA ILE A 67 -8.13 15.01 6.68
C ILE A 67 -6.67 15.42 6.85
N GLY A 68 -6.27 15.98 7.99
CA GLY A 68 -4.86 16.36 8.23
C GLY A 68 -4.45 17.75 7.72
N GLY A 69 -5.40 18.62 7.38
CA GLY A 69 -5.10 20.00 6.98
C GLY A 69 -4.55 20.10 5.56
N GLU A 70 -3.59 21.02 5.34
CA GLU A 70 -3.06 21.31 3.99
C GLU A 70 -2.22 20.17 3.39
N GLU A 71 -1.58 19.35 4.23
CA GLU A 71 -0.68 18.27 3.78
C GLU A 71 -1.38 16.92 3.60
N GLY A 72 -2.61 16.78 4.11
CA GLY A 72 -3.30 15.50 4.20
C GLY A 72 -2.79 14.61 5.34
N LEU A 73 -3.42 13.46 5.56
CA LEU A 73 -2.96 12.44 6.50
C LEU A 73 -3.02 11.04 5.87
N ASP A 74 -1.85 10.39 5.73
CA ASP A 74 -1.77 8.99 5.32
C ASP A 74 -2.07 8.05 6.50
N ILE A 75 -3.34 7.73 6.68
CA ILE A 75 -3.83 6.79 7.69
C ILE A 75 -3.43 5.31 7.44
N THR A 76 -2.70 5.03 6.36
CA THR A 76 -2.20 3.67 6.07
C THR A 76 -0.80 3.43 6.64
N GLN A 77 -0.16 4.46 7.20
CA GLN A 77 1.08 4.36 7.97
C GLN A 77 0.79 4.08 9.46
N ASP A 78 1.81 3.67 10.21
CA ASP A 78 1.77 3.62 11.69
C ASP A 78 0.66 2.74 12.31
N MET A 79 0.28 1.67 11.62
CA MET A 79 -0.72 0.69 12.11
C MET A 79 -0.32 0.00 13.42
N LYS A 80 0.94 0.13 13.83
CA LYS A 80 1.48 -0.34 15.11
C LYS A 80 2.13 0.85 15.82
N PRO A 81 1.94 0.99 17.15
CA PRO A 81 2.59 2.05 17.91
C PRO A 81 4.11 2.07 17.66
N PRO A 82 4.69 3.22 17.29
CA PRO A 82 6.13 3.32 17.06
C PRO A 82 6.88 3.12 18.38
N LYS A 83 7.81 2.17 18.39
CA LYS A 83 8.69 1.93 19.55
C LYS A 83 9.87 2.89 19.61
N SER A 84 10.28 3.42 18.45
CA SER A 84 11.46 4.26 18.27
C SER A 84 11.29 5.13 17.02
N LEU A 85 11.81 6.36 17.06
CA LEU A 85 11.76 7.31 15.93
C LEU A 85 12.69 6.91 14.78
N TYR A 86 13.85 6.34 15.12
CA TYR A 86 14.83 5.82 14.18
C TYR A 86 14.97 4.31 14.37
N ILE A 87 15.29 3.61 13.29
CA ILE A 87 15.52 2.17 13.28
C ILE A 87 16.73 1.81 12.42
N GLU A 88 17.38 0.71 12.77
CA GLU A 88 18.40 0.09 11.93
C GLU A 88 17.74 -0.90 10.97
N VAL A 89 18.06 -0.77 9.69
CA VAL A 89 17.47 -1.59 8.62
C VAL A 89 18.54 -2.16 7.72
N ARG A 90 18.31 -3.39 7.26
CA ARG A 90 19.14 -4.08 6.27
C ARG A 90 18.45 -4.15 4.93
N CYS A 91 19.16 -3.84 3.85
CA CYS A 91 18.65 -3.98 2.49
C CYS A 91 18.69 -5.44 2.04
N LEU A 92 17.54 -5.97 1.61
CA LEU A 92 17.42 -7.34 1.08
C LEU A 92 17.72 -7.42 -0.41
N LYS A 93 17.56 -6.31 -1.14
CA LYS A 93 17.78 -6.19 -2.59
C LYS A 93 18.32 -4.81 -2.94
N ASP A 94 18.94 -4.68 -4.11
CA ASP A 94 19.38 -3.40 -4.65
C ASP A 94 18.17 -2.55 -5.01
N TYR A 95 18.08 -1.35 -4.46
CA TYR A 95 16.99 -0.40 -4.69
C TYR A 95 17.47 0.89 -5.37
N GLY A 96 18.75 1.25 -5.19
CA GLY A 96 19.35 2.46 -5.77
C GLY A 96 19.32 3.64 -4.80
N GLU A 97 19.30 4.85 -5.35
CA GLU A 97 19.26 6.08 -4.55
C GLU A 97 17.84 6.30 -3.99
N TYR A 98 17.76 6.53 -2.68
CA TYR A 98 16.51 6.79 -1.97
C TYR A 98 16.60 8.11 -1.21
N GLU A 99 15.63 8.98 -1.44
CA GLU A 99 15.56 10.30 -0.82
C GLU A 99 14.81 10.25 0.52
N ILE A 100 15.45 10.75 1.58
CA ILE A 100 14.96 10.69 2.96
C ILE A 100 14.39 12.03 3.42
N ASP A 101 14.99 13.16 3.08
CA ASP A 101 14.46 14.50 3.36
C ASP A 101 15.34 15.57 2.72
N ASP A 102 14.74 16.67 2.25
CA ASP A 102 15.43 17.89 1.78
C ASP A 102 16.75 17.64 1.01
N GLY A 103 16.73 16.70 0.05
CA GLY A 103 17.88 16.38 -0.80
C GLY A 103 18.92 15.42 -0.21
N ILE A 104 18.71 14.86 0.98
CA ILE A 104 19.52 13.77 1.54
C ILE A 104 19.15 12.47 0.84
N THR A 105 20.08 11.96 0.03
CA THR A 105 19.95 10.67 -0.65
C THR A 105 20.85 9.61 -0.02
N VAL A 106 20.32 8.40 0.08
CA VAL A 106 21.05 7.22 0.58
C VAL A 106 21.04 6.13 -0.47
N LEU A 107 22.20 5.52 -0.71
CA LEU A 107 22.34 4.41 -1.64
C LEU A 107 21.98 3.08 -0.96
N LEU A 108 20.84 2.52 -1.34
CA LEU A 108 20.33 1.25 -0.84
C LEU A 108 20.83 0.09 -1.72
N LYS A 109 21.96 -0.50 -1.31
CA LYS A 109 22.57 -1.69 -1.92
C LYS A 109 22.26 -2.95 -1.11
N ARG A 110 22.10 -4.10 -1.76
CA ARG A 110 21.87 -5.39 -1.10
C ARG A 110 22.89 -5.64 0.02
N ASN A 111 22.40 -6.11 1.16
CA ASN A 111 23.12 -6.38 2.41
C ASN A 111 23.77 -5.16 3.10
N SER A 112 23.56 -3.93 2.60
CA SER A 112 23.93 -2.72 3.35
C SER A 112 22.98 -2.48 4.51
N GLN A 113 23.49 -1.86 5.58
CA GLN A 113 22.72 -1.48 6.76
C GLN A 113 22.70 0.04 6.90
N HIS A 114 21.55 0.59 7.29
CA HIS A 114 21.33 2.03 7.40
C HIS A 114 20.53 2.33 8.66
N PHE A 115 20.82 3.49 9.27
CA PHE A 115 20.07 4.00 10.40
C PHE A 115 19.26 5.22 9.94
N MET A 116 17.93 5.06 9.86
CA MET A 116 17.05 6.03 9.20
C MET A 116 15.75 6.22 9.98
N PRO A 117 15.03 7.33 9.75
CA PRO A 117 13.73 7.54 10.37
C PRO A 117 12.76 6.40 10.01
N ARG A 118 12.02 5.91 11.02
CA ARG A 118 11.12 4.78 10.88
C ARG A 118 10.06 5.00 9.80
N TRP A 119 9.46 6.19 9.77
CA TRP A 119 8.40 6.56 8.85
C TRP A 119 8.80 6.46 7.38
N ARG A 120 10.10 6.68 7.05
CA ARG A 120 10.65 6.46 5.70
C ARG A 120 10.89 4.99 5.38
N CYS A 121 11.15 4.18 6.39
CA CYS A 121 11.44 2.77 6.22
C CYS A 121 10.18 1.90 6.09
N GLU A 122 9.06 2.29 6.71
CA GLU A 122 7.87 1.43 6.83
C GLU A 122 7.37 0.90 5.48
N GLN A 123 7.29 1.77 4.47
CA GLN A 123 6.83 1.37 3.14
C GLN A 123 7.78 0.38 2.48
N LEU A 124 9.09 0.62 2.56
CA LEU A 124 10.11 -0.25 1.99
C LEU A 124 10.20 -1.60 2.72
N ILE A 125 9.92 -1.63 4.03
CA ILE A 125 9.80 -2.87 4.81
C ILE A 125 8.61 -3.69 4.32
N ARG A 126 7.43 -3.08 4.14
CA ARG A 126 6.22 -3.77 3.62
C ARG A 126 6.42 -4.32 2.21
N GLN A 127 7.24 -3.65 1.39
CA GLN A 127 7.60 -4.10 0.04
C GLN A 127 8.71 -5.18 0.02
N GLY A 128 9.24 -5.57 1.18
CA GLY A 128 10.35 -6.51 1.29
C GLY A 128 11.64 -6.00 0.62
N VAL A 129 11.86 -4.68 0.65
CA VAL A 129 13.14 -4.06 0.26
C VAL A 129 14.06 -3.99 1.46
N LEU A 130 13.52 -3.62 2.62
CA LEU A 130 14.23 -3.47 3.87
C LEU A 130 13.74 -4.50 4.90
N GLU A 131 14.63 -4.89 5.80
CA GLU A 131 14.32 -5.69 6.99
C GLU A 131 14.73 -4.89 8.23
N HIS A 132 13.87 -4.83 9.25
CA HIS A 132 14.20 -4.20 10.53
C HIS A 132 15.09 -5.12 11.35
N VAL A 133 16.30 -4.64 11.69
CA VAL A 133 17.22 -5.36 12.54
C VAL A 133 16.77 -5.14 13.99
N LEU A 134 16.21 -6.18 14.61
CA LEU A 134 15.85 -6.16 16.02
C LEU A 134 17.10 -6.43 16.84
N SER A 135 17.67 -5.37 17.44
CA SER A 135 18.66 -5.47 18.53
C SER A 135 17.97 -5.68 19.86
#